data_AF-A0A357C6V2-F1
#
_entry.id   AF-A0A357C6V2-F1
#
_cell.length_a   1.000
_cell.length_b   1.000
_cell.length_c   1.000
_cell.angle_alpha   90.00
_cell.angle_beta   90.00
_cell.angle_gamma   90.00
#
_symmetry.space_group_name_H-M   'P 1'
#
loop_
_entity.id
_entity.type
_entity.pdbx_description
1 polymer ?
#
loop_
_entity_poly.entity_id
_entity_poly.type
_entity_poly.pdbx_seq_one_letter_code
_entity_poly.pdbx_strand_id
1 'polypeptide(L)'
;MEGIKFTVLSNYLYHIRKASIDTYANGELDFRKLRQGILSQKKLTSVSRCSNIDMDNVRKTLHNCWLTEMNLHQEFYFDINAVDIIYFLGWKIVQAYYVCFLSMRALYELYLGSSRFSHNDLLNRFAQDNSTFGFLYPFNVCYGKNGFNNLAVPIKKINPISNRHNSSDYIALWCRTTFEEHQAEKWRNHKHPRKKWGKICNVDCKDVSLLDCLYRLRKKHNYDSIDHLLSGVTEKEGLSFNISLSVITFAFLCMSEAILWQLLSEAEAGHIINEYVDKTGGDISRQKFLKIRLEGIV
;
A
#
# COMPACT_ATOMS: atom_id res chain seq x y z
N MET A 1 13.55 -1.72 -23.41
CA MET A 1 13.81 -1.33 -22.01
C MET A 1 12.56 -1.32 -21.13
N GLU A 2 11.35 -1.34 -21.69
CA GLU A 2 10.10 -1.18 -20.91
C GLU A 2 9.67 -2.45 -20.18
N GLY A 3 9.75 -3.64 -20.81
CA GLY A 3 9.47 -4.91 -20.12
C GLY A 3 10.36 -5.16 -18.88
N ILE A 4 11.60 -4.65 -18.88
CA ILE A 4 12.50 -4.71 -17.71
C ILE A 4 11.90 -3.97 -16.50
N LYS A 5 11.08 -2.93 -16.71
CA LYS A 5 10.50 -2.12 -15.63
C LYS A 5 9.39 -2.88 -14.89
N PHE A 6 8.50 -3.57 -15.61
CA PHE A 6 7.40 -4.33 -14.99
C PHE A 6 7.92 -5.58 -14.27
N THR A 7 8.81 -6.35 -14.89
CA THR A 7 9.37 -7.57 -14.28
C THR A 7 10.09 -7.26 -12.97
N VAL A 8 10.87 -6.17 -12.91
CA VAL A 8 11.57 -5.76 -11.68
C VAL A 8 10.59 -5.44 -10.54
N LEU A 9 9.52 -4.70 -10.84
CA LEU A 9 8.47 -4.40 -9.87
C LEU A 9 7.72 -5.67 -9.43
N SER A 10 7.33 -6.51 -10.39
CA SER A 10 6.63 -7.76 -10.13
C SER A 10 7.45 -8.67 -9.23
N ASN A 11 8.77 -8.75 -9.46
CA ASN A 11 9.69 -9.47 -8.57
C ASN A 11 9.77 -8.85 -7.17
N TYR A 12 9.83 -7.52 -7.07
CA TYR A 12 9.82 -6.83 -5.78
C TYR A 12 8.57 -7.19 -4.96
N LEU A 13 7.37 -7.03 -5.53
CA LEU A 13 6.13 -7.39 -4.85
C LEU A 13 6.02 -8.90 -4.59
N TYR A 14 6.50 -9.75 -5.50
CA TYR A 14 6.54 -11.19 -5.31
C TYR A 14 7.35 -11.57 -4.05
N HIS A 15 8.52 -10.95 -3.86
CA HIS A 15 9.36 -11.23 -2.69
C HIS A 15 8.70 -10.77 -1.39
N ILE A 16 8.04 -9.61 -1.39
CA ILE A 16 7.28 -9.11 -0.24
C ILE A 16 6.09 -10.04 0.04
N ARG A 17 5.35 -10.47 -0.98
CA ARG A 17 4.27 -11.45 -0.84
C ARG A 17 4.79 -12.72 -0.19
N LYS A 18 5.85 -13.31 -0.75
CA LYS A 18 6.45 -14.57 -0.25
C LYS A 18 6.84 -14.42 1.22
N ALA A 19 7.54 -13.33 1.53
CA ALA A 19 7.89 -12.94 2.88
C ALA A 19 6.68 -12.86 3.84
N SER A 20 5.58 -12.22 3.44
CA SER A 20 4.35 -12.17 4.25
C SER A 20 3.77 -13.56 4.51
N ILE A 21 3.70 -14.40 3.47
CA ILE A 21 3.14 -15.75 3.55
C ILE A 21 4.00 -16.64 4.45
N ASP A 22 5.31 -16.60 4.29
CA ASP A 22 6.25 -17.37 5.10
C ASP A 22 6.16 -16.95 6.58
N THR A 23 5.99 -15.65 6.84
CA THR A 23 5.96 -15.10 8.20
C THR A 23 4.64 -15.36 8.93
N TYR A 24 3.49 -15.19 8.25
CA TYR A 24 2.19 -15.19 8.92
C TYR A 24 1.29 -16.36 8.56
N ALA A 25 1.58 -17.07 7.48
CA ALA A 25 0.73 -18.16 7.01
C ALA A 25 1.51 -19.48 6.86
N ASN A 26 2.71 -19.58 7.48
CA ASN A 26 3.56 -20.77 7.47
C ASN A 26 3.82 -21.32 6.05
N GLY A 27 3.98 -20.43 5.07
CA GLY A 27 4.25 -20.81 3.68
C GLY A 27 3.01 -21.08 2.82
N GLU A 28 1.81 -21.04 3.39
CA GLU A 28 0.57 -21.28 2.65
C GLU A 28 -0.16 -19.99 2.28
N LEU A 29 -0.62 -19.88 1.03
CA LEU A 29 -1.47 -18.77 0.60
C LEU A 29 -2.90 -18.97 1.10
N ASP A 30 -3.14 -18.65 2.37
CA ASP A 30 -4.46 -18.64 3.00
C ASP A 30 -4.65 -17.34 3.79
N PHE A 31 -5.62 -16.53 3.37
CA PHE A 31 -5.94 -15.25 4.01
C PHE A 31 -6.37 -15.38 5.48
N ARG A 32 -7.01 -16.49 5.86
CA ARG A 32 -7.39 -16.74 7.27
C ARG A 32 -6.16 -17.03 8.11
N LYS A 33 -5.27 -17.90 7.63
CA LYS A 33 -3.98 -18.18 8.31
C LYS A 33 -3.15 -16.91 8.42
N LEU A 34 -3.02 -16.17 7.32
CA LEU A 34 -2.31 -14.89 7.28
C LEU A 34 -2.85 -13.92 8.34
N ARG A 35 -4.17 -13.78 8.44
CA ARG A 35 -4.83 -12.94 9.45
C ARG A 35 -4.55 -13.42 10.86
N GLN A 36 -4.76 -14.70 11.15
CA GLN A 36 -4.49 -15.27 12.49
C GLN A 36 -3.02 -15.10 12.89
N GLY A 37 -2.10 -15.35 11.95
CA GLY A 37 -0.67 -15.16 12.14
C GLY A 37 -0.31 -13.72 12.43
N ILE A 38 -0.96 -12.74 11.79
CA ILE A 38 -0.81 -11.31 12.08
C ILE A 38 -1.35 -10.95 13.47
N LEU A 39 -2.59 -11.35 13.78
CA LEU A 39 -3.26 -11.02 15.04
C LEU A 39 -2.60 -11.65 16.26
N SER A 40 -1.92 -12.80 16.09
CA SER A 40 -1.19 -13.47 17.17
C SER A 40 0.14 -12.79 17.55
N GLN A 41 0.61 -11.82 16.78
CA GLN A 41 1.87 -11.14 17.04
C GLN A 41 1.72 -10.17 18.21
N LYS A 42 2.37 -10.48 19.34
CA LYS A 42 2.34 -9.73 20.61
C LYS A 42 2.96 -8.30 20.56
N LYS A 43 3.04 -7.65 19.39
CA LYS A 43 3.75 -6.37 19.18
C LYS A 43 2.84 -5.17 18.95
N LEU A 44 1.56 -5.25 19.30
CA LEU A 44 0.71 -4.07 19.37
C LEU A 44 0.99 -3.38 20.71
N THR A 45 1.63 -2.21 20.67
CA THR A 45 1.91 -1.43 21.89
C THR A 45 0.61 -0.84 22.45
N SER A 46 0.63 -0.36 23.70
CA SER A 46 -0.50 0.34 24.30
C SER A 46 -0.68 1.73 23.65
N VAL A 47 -1.27 1.76 22.47
CA VAL A 47 -1.67 3.00 21.79
C VAL A 47 -2.99 3.47 22.40
N SER A 48 -3.07 4.74 22.80
CA SER A 48 -4.29 5.34 23.32
C SER A 48 -5.03 6.14 22.26
N ARG A 49 -6.36 6.05 22.28
CA ARG A 49 -7.28 6.85 21.46
C ARG A 49 -7.24 8.34 21.86
N CYS A 50 -7.39 9.24 20.88
CA CYS A 50 -7.57 10.68 21.12
C CYS A 50 -8.95 10.96 21.75
N SER A 51 -9.09 11.99 22.59
CA SER A 51 -10.39 12.32 23.21
C SER A 51 -11.36 13.05 22.27
N ASN A 52 -10.86 13.72 21.23
CA ASN A 52 -11.67 14.53 20.32
C ASN A 52 -11.63 13.96 18.91
N ILE A 53 -12.54 13.03 18.62
CA ILE A 53 -12.55 12.27 17.36
C ILE A 53 -13.88 12.50 16.63
N ASP A 54 -13.76 12.76 15.33
CA ASP A 54 -14.89 12.72 14.41
C ASP A 54 -15.18 11.26 13.99
N MET A 55 -16.00 10.57 14.79
CA MET A 55 -16.36 9.17 14.53
C MET A 55 -17.12 8.97 13.23
N ASP A 56 -17.86 9.98 12.77
CA ASP A 56 -18.53 9.93 11.48
C ASP A 56 -17.53 9.91 10.33
N ASN A 57 -16.45 10.69 10.44
CA ASN A 57 -15.37 10.67 9.45
C ASN A 57 -14.57 9.35 9.49
N VAL A 58 -14.28 8.80 10.69
CA VAL A 58 -13.66 7.47 10.83
C VAL A 58 -14.48 6.42 10.08
N ARG A 59 -15.78 6.36 10.39
CA ARG A 59 -16.72 5.42 9.77
C ARG A 59 -16.75 5.55 8.26
N LYS A 60 -16.95 6.77 7.73
CA LYS A 60 -16.98 7.03 6.28
C LYS A 60 -15.66 6.62 5.61
N THR A 61 -14.53 6.89 6.27
CA THR A 61 -13.20 6.53 5.77
C THR A 61 -13.02 5.01 5.70
N LEU A 62 -13.44 4.27 6.74
CA LEU A 62 -13.40 2.81 6.75
C LEU A 62 -14.31 2.19 5.70
N HIS A 63 -15.55 2.69 5.55
CA HIS A 63 -16.48 2.20 4.53
C HIS A 63 -15.90 2.39 3.11
N ASN A 64 -15.29 3.55 2.84
CA ASN A 64 -14.61 3.79 1.57
C ASN A 64 -13.38 2.88 1.40
N CYS A 65 -12.64 2.60 2.47
CA CYS A 65 -11.51 1.67 2.47
C CYS A 65 -11.96 0.28 2.02
N TRP A 66 -13.01 -0.26 2.65
CA TRP A 66 -13.55 -1.58 2.36
C TRP A 66 -14.17 -1.67 0.98
N LEU A 67 -14.87 -0.63 0.54
CA LEU A 67 -15.39 -0.59 -0.84
C LEU A 67 -14.25 -0.59 -1.87
N THR A 68 -13.16 0.13 -1.58
CA THR A 68 -11.99 0.17 -2.46
C THR A 68 -11.28 -1.19 -2.51
N GLU A 69 -11.16 -1.86 -1.37
CA GLU A 69 -10.60 -3.21 -1.28
C GLU A 69 -11.45 -4.25 -2.02
N MET A 70 -12.77 -4.16 -1.88
CA MET A 70 -13.67 -5.03 -2.63
C MET A 70 -13.50 -4.84 -4.14
N ASN A 71 -13.30 -3.60 -4.58
CA ASN A 71 -13.02 -3.31 -5.99
C ASN A 71 -11.64 -3.85 -6.43
N LEU A 72 -10.65 -3.83 -5.53
CA LEU A 72 -9.34 -4.45 -5.77
C LEU A 72 -9.44 -5.97 -5.96
N HIS A 73 -10.40 -6.62 -5.31
CA HIS A 73 -10.57 -8.07 -5.24
C HIS A 73 -11.74 -8.60 -6.08
N GLN A 74 -12.20 -7.83 -7.07
CA GLN A 74 -13.33 -8.19 -7.94
C GLN A 74 -13.19 -9.57 -8.60
N GLU A 75 -11.98 -10.00 -8.92
CA GLU A 75 -11.69 -11.31 -9.51
C GLU A 75 -12.08 -12.50 -8.61
N PHE A 76 -12.23 -12.29 -7.30
CA PHE A 76 -12.67 -13.34 -6.39
C PHE A 76 -14.20 -13.44 -6.31
N TYR A 77 -14.91 -12.43 -6.80
CA TYR A 77 -16.37 -12.31 -6.72
C TYR A 77 -17.04 -12.48 -8.08
N PHE A 78 -16.31 -12.15 -9.15
CA PHE A 78 -16.76 -12.23 -10.53
C PHE A 78 -15.83 -13.18 -11.29
N ASP A 79 -16.38 -13.92 -12.25
CA ASP A 79 -15.62 -14.80 -13.13
C ASP A 79 -14.86 -13.95 -14.17
N ILE A 80 -13.82 -13.27 -13.70
CA ILE A 80 -12.96 -12.39 -14.50
C ILE A 80 -11.81 -13.23 -15.03
N ASN A 81 -11.70 -13.32 -16.36
CA ASN A 81 -10.60 -14.04 -16.98
C ASN A 81 -9.26 -13.31 -16.78
N ALA A 82 -8.16 -14.01 -17.00
CA ALA A 82 -6.83 -13.47 -16.75
C ALA A 82 -6.46 -12.28 -17.65
N VAL A 83 -7.00 -12.21 -18.87
CA VAL A 83 -6.77 -11.10 -19.80
C VAL A 83 -7.39 -9.81 -19.25
N ASP A 84 -8.62 -9.91 -18.74
CA ASP A 84 -9.31 -8.78 -18.11
C ASP A 84 -8.57 -8.32 -16.85
N ILE A 85 -8.03 -9.25 -16.05
CA ILE A 85 -7.20 -8.89 -14.88
C ILE A 85 -6.01 -8.02 -15.30
N ILE A 86 -5.33 -8.37 -16.40
CA ILE A 86 -4.19 -7.58 -16.93
C ILE A 86 -4.66 -6.18 -17.31
N TYR A 87 -5.78 -6.08 -18.02
CA TYR A 87 -6.36 -4.80 -18.42
C TYR A 87 -6.69 -3.90 -17.22
N PHE A 88 -7.16 -4.49 -16.12
CA PHE A 88 -7.47 -3.76 -14.89
C PHE A 88 -6.28 -3.52 -13.95
N LEU A 89 -5.06 -3.99 -14.27
CA LEU A 89 -3.90 -3.85 -13.37
C LEU A 89 -3.61 -2.39 -13.00
N GLY A 90 -3.82 -1.47 -13.92
CA GLY A 90 -3.68 -0.04 -13.67
C GLY A 90 -4.57 0.46 -12.54
N TRP A 91 -5.85 0.11 -12.61
CA TRP A 91 -6.83 0.46 -11.59
C TRP A 91 -6.57 -0.27 -10.26
N LYS A 92 -6.15 -1.54 -10.32
CA LYS A 92 -5.80 -2.32 -9.13
C LYS A 92 -4.65 -1.69 -8.35
N ILE A 93 -3.63 -1.16 -9.04
CA ILE A 93 -2.54 -0.40 -8.41
C ILE A 93 -3.08 0.82 -7.64
N VAL A 94 -3.99 1.57 -8.25
CA VAL A 94 -4.59 2.76 -7.63
C VAL A 94 -5.44 2.36 -6.43
N GLN A 95 -6.25 1.32 -6.55
CA GLN A 95 -7.09 0.80 -5.46
C GLN A 95 -6.24 0.30 -4.29
N ALA A 96 -5.20 -0.49 -4.54
CA ALA A 96 -4.29 -0.97 -3.50
C ALA A 96 -3.67 0.18 -2.70
N TYR A 97 -3.22 1.24 -3.39
CA TYR A 97 -2.74 2.44 -2.71
C TYR A 97 -3.81 3.07 -1.81
N TYR A 98 -5.04 3.22 -2.32
CA TYR A 98 -6.12 3.86 -1.57
C TYR A 98 -6.61 3.03 -0.39
N VAL A 99 -6.58 1.70 -0.46
CA VAL A 99 -6.87 0.83 0.70
C VAL A 99 -5.88 1.11 1.82
N CYS A 100 -4.58 1.09 1.53
CA CYS A 100 -3.55 1.42 2.52
C CYS A 100 -3.69 2.86 3.03
N PHE A 101 -3.95 3.82 2.14
CA PHE A 101 -4.11 5.23 2.51
C PHE A 101 -5.31 5.49 3.42
N LEU A 102 -6.48 4.93 3.08
CA LEU A 102 -7.72 5.14 3.84
C LEU A 102 -7.67 4.44 5.20
N SER A 103 -7.09 3.24 5.28
CA SER A 103 -6.88 2.56 6.57
C SER A 103 -5.92 3.35 7.48
N MET A 104 -4.80 3.83 6.96
CA MET A 104 -3.91 4.74 7.71
C MET A 104 -4.64 6.00 8.15
N ARG A 105 -5.46 6.60 7.28
CA ARG A 105 -6.18 7.83 7.60
C ARG A 105 -7.17 7.61 8.75
N ALA A 106 -7.94 6.53 8.71
CA ALA A 106 -8.84 6.17 9.80
C ALA A 106 -8.07 5.94 11.11
N LEU A 107 -6.91 5.29 11.03
CA LEU A 107 -6.05 5.04 12.19
C LEU A 107 -5.56 6.35 12.82
N TYR A 108 -5.07 7.28 12.01
CA TYR A 108 -4.59 8.57 12.49
C TYR A 108 -5.68 9.52 12.95
N GLU A 109 -6.90 9.38 12.43
CA GLU A 109 -8.07 10.07 12.98
C GLU A 109 -8.33 9.61 14.41
N LEU A 110 -8.31 8.31 14.68
CA LEU A 110 -8.51 7.77 16.03
C LEU A 110 -7.33 8.08 16.95
N TYR A 111 -6.10 8.04 16.43
CA TYR A 111 -4.90 8.24 17.23
C TYR A 111 -4.62 9.71 17.56
N LEU A 112 -4.84 10.63 16.61
CA LEU A 112 -4.49 12.05 16.75
C LEU A 112 -5.70 13.00 16.77
N GLY A 113 -6.91 12.53 16.42
CA GLY A 113 -8.10 13.39 16.27
C GLY A 113 -7.99 14.36 15.09
N SER A 114 -7.21 14.00 14.05
CA SER A 114 -6.99 14.87 12.88
C SER A 114 -7.42 14.21 11.58
N SER A 115 -8.27 14.92 10.83
CA SER A 115 -8.85 14.44 9.56
C SER A 115 -8.15 14.93 8.30
N ARG A 116 -7.19 15.85 8.44
CA ARG A 116 -6.62 16.61 7.32
C ARG A 116 -5.14 16.32 7.13
N PHE A 117 -4.84 15.12 6.62
CA PHE A 117 -3.52 14.80 6.11
C PHE A 117 -3.48 14.89 4.59
N SER A 118 -2.46 15.56 4.04
CA SER A 118 -2.10 15.31 2.65
C SER A 118 -1.54 13.88 2.50
N HIS A 119 -1.53 13.36 1.28
CA HIS A 119 -0.94 12.04 0.99
C HIS A 119 0.50 11.92 1.51
N ASN A 120 1.32 12.96 1.30
CA ASN A 120 2.72 12.95 1.74
C ASN A 120 2.84 13.04 3.27
N ASP A 121 1.99 13.85 3.91
CA ASP A 121 2.05 14.03 5.36
C ASP A 121 1.69 12.73 6.08
N LEU A 122 0.64 12.04 5.62
CA LEU A 122 0.23 10.77 6.19
C LEU A 122 1.32 9.71 6.03
N LEU A 123 1.94 9.61 4.85
CA LEU A 123 3.02 8.65 4.59
C LEU A 123 4.25 8.92 5.47
N ASN A 124 4.67 10.18 5.57
CA ASN A 124 5.79 10.56 6.43
C ASN A 124 5.50 10.28 7.90
N ARG A 125 4.28 10.58 8.33
CA ARG A 125 3.86 10.33 9.70
C ARG A 125 3.81 8.83 9.99
N PHE A 126 3.19 8.05 9.12
CA PHE A 126 3.17 6.59 9.22
C PHE A 126 4.57 6.00 9.31
N ALA A 127 5.50 6.46 8.47
CA ALA A 127 6.90 6.05 8.54
C ALA A 127 7.59 6.39 9.88
N GLN A 128 7.25 7.52 10.50
CA GLN A 128 7.80 7.95 11.78
C GLN A 128 7.23 7.15 12.94
N ASP A 129 5.93 6.90 12.94
CA ASP A 129 5.22 6.21 14.03
C ASP A 129 5.12 4.68 13.80
N ASN A 130 5.77 4.15 12.75
CA ASN A 130 5.74 2.72 12.42
C ASN A 130 6.21 1.84 13.61
N SER A 131 7.22 2.31 14.36
CA SER A 131 7.68 1.65 15.58
C SER A 131 6.66 1.72 16.72
N THR A 132 5.86 2.77 16.78
CA THR A 132 4.81 2.97 17.78
C THR A 132 3.69 1.94 17.57
N PHE A 133 3.21 1.81 16.33
CA PHE A 133 2.15 0.86 16.00
C PHE A 133 2.61 -0.59 15.96
N GLY A 134 3.93 -0.82 15.95
CA GLY A 134 4.50 -2.16 15.89
C GLY A 134 4.20 -2.88 14.58
N PHE A 135 3.99 -2.15 13.49
CA PHE A 135 3.79 -2.73 12.15
C PHE A 135 4.96 -3.65 11.82
N LEU A 136 4.61 -4.86 11.39
CA LEU A 136 5.55 -5.95 11.26
C LEU A 136 6.01 -6.12 9.82
N TYR A 137 7.02 -6.97 9.67
CA TYR A 137 7.54 -7.41 8.39
C TYR A 137 6.42 -7.98 7.49
N PRO A 138 6.37 -7.72 6.18
CA PRO A 138 7.33 -6.97 5.40
C PRO A 138 6.95 -5.49 5.19
N PHE A 139 6.01 -4.93 5.93
CA PHE A 139 5.57 -3.54 5.75
C PHE A 139 6.59 -2.54 6.29
N ASN A 140 7.40 -2.99 7.24
CA ASN A 140 8.61 -2.32 7.65
C ASN A 140 9.82 -2.65 6.75
N VAL A 141 9.66 -3.20 5.54
CA VAL A 141 10.79 -3.50 4.64
C VAL A 141 11.04 -2.34 3.70
N CYS A 142 12.30 -1.93 3.62
CA CYS A 142 12.80 -1.05 2.59
C CYS A 142 13.70 -1.80 1.61
N TYR A 143 13.76 -1.28 0.39
CA TYR A 143 14.82 -1.63 -0.54
C TYR A 143 15.94 -0.59 -0.48
N GLY A 144 17.16 -1.02 -0.15
CA GLY A 144 18.34 -0.16 0.04
C GLY A 144 19.58 -0.71 -0.67
N LYS A 145 20.76 -0.11 -0.39
CA LYS A 145 22.05 -0.49 -1.05
C LYS A 145 22.40 -1.97 -0.89
N ASN A 146 21.97 -2.61 0.21
CA ASN A 146 22.23 -4.01 0.53
C ASN A 146 21.04 -4.94 0.21
N GLY A 147 20.09 -4.52 -0.62
CA GLY A 147 18.87 -5.28 -0.92
C GLY A 147 17.73 -4.95 0.04
N PHE A 148 16.93 -5.96 0.40
CA PHE A 148 15.82 -5.79 1.35
C PHE A 148 16.36 -5.66 2.77
N ASN A 149 16.05 -4.55 3.44
CA ASN A 149 16.40 -4.28 4.83
C ASN A 149 15.13 -3.89 5.59
N ASN A 150 15.16 -3.92 6.92
CA ASN A 150 14.12 -3.26 7.71
C ASN A 150 14.30 -1.74 7.58
N LEU A 151 13.20 -1.02 7.41
CA LEU A 151 13.08 0.43 7.46
C LEU A 151 13.75 0.94 8.73
N ALA A 152 14.88 1.62 8.58
CA ALA A 152 15.54 2.28 9.68
C ALA A 152 14.65 3.46 10.14
N VAL A 153 14.11 3.36 11.36
CA VAL A 153 13.43 4.48 12.02
C VAL A 153 14.52 5.41 12.60
N PRO A 154 14.45 6.75 12.43
CA PRO A 154 13.42 7.52 11.74
C PRO A 154 13.76 7.84 10.27
N ILE A 155 12.76 7.74 9.37
CA ILE A 155 12.88 8.24 7.99
C ILE A 155 12.92 9.78 8.03
N LYS A 156 14.10 10.36 7.75
CA LYS A 156 14.33 11.81 7.94
C LYS A 156 13.69 12.73 6.88
N LYS A 157 13.10 12.24 5.78
CA LYS A 157 12.30 12.96 4.74
C LYS A 157 12.22 12.16 3.43
N ILE A 158 11.12 12.32 2.66
CA ILE A 158 10.97 11.87 1.26
C ILE A 158 12.16 12.33 0.39
N ASN A 159 12.73 11.40 -0.38
CA ASN A 159 14.00 11.57 -1.10
C ASN A 159 13.91 12.39 -2.41
N PRO A 160 14.89 13.28 -2.66
CA PRO A 160 15.30 13.72 -3.99
C PRO A 160 16.44 12.83 -4.59
N ILE A 161 16.89 13.04 -5.84
CA ILE A 161 17.44 12.01 -6.80
C ILE A 161 18.99 11.90 -6.99
N SER A 162 19.55 10.69 -7.20
CA SER A 162 20.82 10.48 -7.95
C SER A 162 20.79 9.35 -8.98
N ASN A 163 21.71 9.46 -9.95
CA ASN A 163 22.06 8.46 -10.97
C ASN A 163 23.13 7.49 -10.45
N ARG A 164 22.74 6.22 -10.24
CA ARG A 164 23.66 5.06 -10.29
C ARG A 164 22.95 3.89 -10.97
N HIS A 165 23.72 3.05 -11.66
CA HIS A 165 23.25 2.03 -12.60
C HIS A 165 23.59 0.61 -12.11
N ASN A 166 22.96 0.14 -11.03
CA ASN A 166 22.90 -1.28 -10.67
C ASN A 166 21.45 -1.82 -10.72
N SER A 167 21.24 -3.14 -10.78
CA SER A 167 19.91 -3.77 -10.71
C SER A 167 19.13 -3.41 -9.44
N SER A 168 19.84 -3.21 -8.33
CA SER A 168 19.31 -2.63 -7.10
C SER A 168 18.99 -1.14 -7.21
N ASP A 169 19.71 -0.41 -8.06
CA ASP A 169 19.30 0.94 -8.39
C ASP A 169 17.99 0.94 -9.17
N TYR A 170 17.64 -0.02 -10.03
CA TYR A 170 16.39 0.06 -10.82
C TYR A 170 15.10 0.08 -10.00
N ILE A 171 14.95 -0.71 -8.92
CA ILE A 171 13.75 -0.68 -8.07
C ILE A 171 13.62 0.69 -7.41
N ALA A 172 14.72 1.17 -6.86
CA ALA A 172 14.76 2.47 -6.24
C ALA A 172 14.65 3.59 -7.29
N LEU A 173 15.25 3.48 -8.48
CA LEU A 173 15.22 4.41 -9.61
C LEU A 173 13.82 4.50 -10.21
N TRP A 174 13.10 3.38 -10.29
CA TRP A 174 11.73 3.32 -10.75
C TRP A 174 10.76 3.90 -9.73
N CYS A 175 11.03 3.68 -8.43
CA CYS A 175 10.44 4.47 -7.35
C CYS A 175 11.00 5.91 -7.30
N ARG A 176 11.95 6.33 -8.15
CA ARG A 176 12.51 7.70 -8.17
C ARG A 176 11.86 8.58 -9.27
N THR A 177 11.36 8.05 -10.41
CA THR A 177 11.15 8.87 -11.64
C THR A 177 9.90 9.76 -11.75
N THR A 178 8.78 9.50 -11.07
CA THR A 178 7.48 10.16 -11.42
C THR A 178 7.45 11.68 -11.25
N PHE A 179 8.14 12.23 -10.24
CA PHE A 179 8.15 13.68 -9.98
C PHE A 179 9.12 14.42 -10.91
N GLU A 180 10.21 13.76 -11.32
CA GLU A 180 11.22 14.35 -12.18
C GLU A 180 10.98 14.13 -13.67
N GLU A 181 10.22 13.11 -14.11
CA GLU A 181 9.70 13.08 -15.49
C GLU A 181 8.83 14.32 -15.73
N HIS A 182 7.93 14.63 -14.79
CA HIS A 182 7.07 15.80 -14.86
C HIS A 182 7.81 17.14 -14.70
N GLN A 183 8.84 17.21 -13.83
CA GLN A 183 9.70 18.40 -13.78
C GLN A 183 10.59 18.48 -15.03
N ALA A 184 11.27 17.42 -15.46
CA ALA A 184 12.07 17.44 -16.68
C ALA A 184 11.23 17.85 -17.91
N GLU A 185 9.97 17.42 -18.00
CA GLU A 185 9.04 17.82 -19.05
C GLU A 185 8.64 19.29 -18.95
N LYS A 186 8.25 19.79 -17.77
CA LYS A 186 8.00 21.22 -17.53
C LYS A 186 9.22 22.09 -17.84
N TRP A 187 10.42 21.57 -17.61
CA TRP A 187 11.68 22.29 -17.73
C TRP A 187 12.34 22.15 -19.11
N ARG A 188 12.00 21.12 -19.89
CA ARG A 188 12.28 21.05 -21.34
C ARG A 188 11.67 22.25 -22.08
N ASN A 189 10.57 22.78 -21.55
CA ASN A 189 9.88 23.95 -22.08
C ASN A 189 10.41 25.30 -21.52
N HIS A 190 11.53 25.31 -20.79
CA HIS A 190 12.14 26.54 -20.27
C HIS A 190 13.37 27.01 -21.07
N LYS A 191 13.60 28.33 -21.12
CA LYS A 191 14.65 28.99 -21.93
C LYS A 191 16.10 28.53 -21.67
N HIS A 192 16.41 27.89 -20.53
CA HIS A 192 17.78 27.47 -20.16
C HIS A 192 17.85 26.09 -19.46
N PRO A 193 17.79 24.98 -20.21
CA PRO A 193 17.69 23.63 -19.63
C PRO A 193 18.99 23.11 -18.99
N ARG A 194 20.17 23.42 -19.55
CA ARG A 194 21.44 22.73 -19.21
C ARG A 194 22.06 23.07 -17.85
N LYS A 195 21.94 24.30 -17.34
CA LYS A 195 22.60 24.71 -16.07
C LYS A 195 21.94 24.15 -14.81
N LYS A 196 20.67 23.75 -14.87
CA LYS A 196 19.91 23.24 -13.71
C LYS A 196 19.80 21.71 -13.68
N TRP A 197 19.95 21.04 -14.82
CA TRP A 197 20.05 19.57 -14.90
C TRP A 197 21.17 19.01 -14.01
N GLY A 198 22.36 19.63 -13.99
CA GLY A 198 23.49 19.18 -13.17
C GLY A 198 23.28 19.23 -11.65
N LYS A 199 22.33 20.04 -11.14
CA LYS A 199 21.97 20.09 -9.70
C LYS A 199 20.95 19.02 -9.30
N ILE A 200 20.23 18.44 -10.26
CA ILE A 200 19.17 17.46 -10.02
C ILE A 200 19.74 16.04 -9.83
N CYS A 201 20.95 15.77 -10.36
CA CYS A 201 21.49 14.41 -10.46
C CYS A 201 22.33 13.91 -9.26
N ASN A 202 22.46 14.66 -8.16
CA ASN A 202 23.32 14.31 -7.00
C ASN A 202 22.54 14.29 -5.68
N VAL A 203 21.85 13.18 -5.38
CA VAL A 203 21.21 12.93 -4.09
C VAL A 203 21.29 11.46 -3.66
N ASP A 204 21.64 11.26 -2.39
CA ASP A 204 21.87 9.96 -1.76
C ASP A 204 20.69 8.96 -1.89
N CYS A 205 21.00 7.71 -2.27
CA CYS A 205 20.03 6.62 -2.33
C CYS A 205 19.61 6.22 -0.92
N LYS A 206 18.48 6.74 -0.43
CA LYS A 206 17.85 6.24 0.81
C LYS A 206 16.79 5.19 0.51
N ASP A 207 16.56 4.39 1.53
CA ASP A 207 15.56 3.33 1.64
C ASP A 207 14.16 3.76 1.16
N VAL A 208 13.51 2.89 0.37
CA VAL A 208 12.16 3.10 -0.17
C VAL A 208 11.21 2.08 0.45
N SER A 209 10.11 2.55 1.07
CA SER A 209 9.08 1.67 1.63
C SER A 209 8.12 1.15 0.56
N LEU A 210 7.38 0.09 0.88
CA LEU A 210 6.27 -0.39 0.06
C LEU A 210 5.21 0.70 -0.21
N LEU A 211 4.90 1.53 0.79
CA LEU A 211 3.91 2.60 0.64
C LEU A 211 4.40 3.71 -0.30
N ASP A 212 5.71 4.02 -0.28
CA ASP A 212 6.32 4.91 -1.27
C ASP A 212 6.18 4.36 -2.69
N CYS A 213 6.41 3.05 -2.85
CA CYS A 213 6.25 2.35 -4.12
C CYS A 213 4.82 2.48 -4.64
N LEU A 214 3.81 2.13 -3.84
CA LEU A 214 2.39 2.22 -4.19
C LEU A 214 1.94 3.66 -4.50
N TYR A 215 2.37 4.65 -3.72
CA TYR A 215 2.03 6.05 -3.94
C TYR A 215 2.53 6.57 -5.30
N ARG A 216 3.75 6.20 -5.66
CA ARG A 216 4.39 6.65 -6.89
C ARG A 216 3.84 5.94 -8.11
N LEU A 217 3.51 4.66 -7.95
CA LEU A 217 2.73 3.89 -8.90
C LEU A 217 1.38 4.55 -9.21
N ARG A 218 0.63 4.94 -8.17
CA ARG A 218 -0.62 5.69 -8.32
C ARG A 218 -0.42 7.02 -9.03
N LYS A 219 0.67 7.74 -8.74
CA LYS A 219 1.01 8.96 -9.50
C LYS A 219 1.31 8.65 -10.96
N LYS A 220 2.10 7.62 -11.26
CA LYS A 220 2.44 7.24 -12.64
C LYS A 220 1.20 6.94 -13.44
N HIS A 221 0.27 6.16 -12.89
CA HIS A 221 -1.04 5.91 -13.51
C HIS A 221 -1.76 7.20 -13.94
N ASN A 222 -1.62 8.29 -13.18
CA ASN A 222 -2.29 9.56 -13.48
C ASN A 222 -1.53 10.46 -14.46
N TYR A 223 -0.25 10.22 -14.71
CA TYR A 223 0.61 11.12 -15.48
C TYR A 223 1.23 10.49 -16.74
N ASP A 224 1.49 9.19 -16.72
CA ASP A 224 2.00 8.41 -17.86
C ASP A 224 0.98 7.32 -18.19
N SER A 225 0.76 7.05 -19.48
CA SER A 225 -0.13 5.98 -19.93
C SER A 225 0.31 4.68 -19.25
N ILE A 226 -0.48 4.21 -18.28
CA ILE A 226 -0.27 2.94 -17.59
C ILE A 226 -0.10 1.79 -18.59
N ASP A 227 -0.67 1.96 -19.78
CA ASP A 227 -0.48 1.13 -20.97
C ASP A 227 0.99 0.91 -21.32
N HIS A 228 1.88 1.91 -21.15
CA HIS A 228 3.32 1.75 -21.34
C HIS A 228 3.96 0.88 -20.26
N LEU A 229 3.46 0.91 -19.02
CA LEU A 229 3.96 0.04 -17.96
C LEU A 229 3.50 -1.40 -18.18
N LEU A 230 2.29 -1.58 -18.70
CA LEU A 230 1.67 -2.88 -18.93
C LEU A 230 1.99 -3.46 -20.32
N SER A 231 2.66 -2.68 -21.17
CA SER A 231 3.05 -3.11 -22.51
C SER A 231 4.01 -4.30 -22.45
N GLY A 232 3.63 -5.40 -23.11
CA GLY A 232 4.42 -6.62 -23.16
C GLY A 232 4.37 -7.48 -21.89
N VAL A 233 3.48 -7.16 -20.93
CA VAL A 233 3.26 -8.03 -19.76
C VAL A 233 2.58 -9.32 -20.20
N THR A 234 3.20 -10.46 -19.85
CA THR A 234 2.58 -11.76 -20.07
C THR A 234 1.47 -12.02 -19.06
N GLU A 235 0.52 -12.88 -19.40
CA GLU A 235 -0.58 -13.26 -18.50
C GLU A 235 -0.08 -13.78 -17.15
N LYS A 236 0.93 -14.65 -17.18
CA LYS A 236 1.57 -15.19 -15.98
C LYS A 236 2.16 -14.09 -15.09
N GLU A 237 2.86 -13.12 -15.68
CA GLU A 237 3.46 -12.01 -14.93
C GLU A 237 2.39 -11.07 -14.36
N GLY A 238 1.35 -10.77 -15.13
CA GLY A 238 0.23 -9.94 -14.71
C GLY A 238 -0.57 -10.56 -13.56
N LEU A 239 -0.88 -11.85 -13.66
CA LEU A 239 -1.54 -12.60 -12.59
C LEU A 239 -0.68 -12.67 -11.32
N SER A 240 0.62 -12.97 -11.47
CA SER A 240 1.54 -13.01 -10.33
C SER A 240 1.65 -11.65 -9.63
N PHE A 241 1.67 -10.57 -10.42
CA PHE A 241 1.65 -9.20 -9.92
C PHE A 241 0.35 -8.90 -9.17
N ASN A 242 -0.81 -9.20 -9.75
CA ASN A 242 -2.12 -9.01 -9.12
C ASN A 242 -2.20 -9.74 -7.77
N ILE A 243 -1.83 -11.01 -7.73
CA ILE A 243 -1.84 -11.81 -6.49
C ILE A 243 -0.92 -11.18 -5.44
N SER A 244 0.27 -10.71 -5.84
CA SER A 244 1.20 -10.05 -4.93
C SER A 244 0.64 -8.77 -4.36
N LEU A 245 0.07 -7.92 -5.21
CA LEU A 245 -0.58 -6.68 -4.78
C LEU A 245 -1.75 -6.95 -3.83
N SER A 246 -2.58 -7.93 -4.15
CA SER A 246 -3.74 -8.33 -3.35
C SER A 246 -3.34 -8.82 -1.96
N VAL A 247 -2.38 -9.75 -1.87
CA VAL A 247 -1.92 -10.31 -0.58
C VAL A 247 -1.28 -9.24 0.30
N ILE A 248 -0.43 -8.40 -0.29
CA ILE A 248 0.25 -7.32 0.42
C ILE A 248 -0.77 -6.32 0.98
N THR A 249 -1.73 -5.90 0.16
CA THR A 249 -2.75 -4.93 0.57
C THR A 249 -3.64 -5.49 1.67
N PHE A 250 -4.11 -6.73 1.52
CA PHE A 250 -4.91 -7.40 2.53
C PHE A 250 -4.19 -7.52 3.87
N ALA A 251 -2.92 -7.93 3.87
CA ALA A 251 -2.13 -8.04 5.10
C ALA A 251 -1.90 -6.67 5.76
N PHE A 252 -1.64 -5.62 4.97
CA PHE A 252 -1.52 -4.25 5.50
C PHE A 252 -2.81 -3.80 6.19
N LEU A 253 -3.95 -4.08 5.55
CA LEU A 253 -5.25 -3.72 6.08
C LEU A 253 -5.57 -4.50 7.35
N CYS A 254 -5.31 -5.82 7.39
CA CYS A 254 -5.49 -6.64 8.60
C CYS A 254 -4.69 -6.09 9.80
N MET A 255 -3.43 -5.68 9.58
CA MET A 255 -2.62 -5.07 10.64
C MET A 255 -3.19 -3.73 11.10
N SER A 256 -3.58 -2.89 10.14
CA SER A 256 -4.18 -1.58 10.45
C SER A 256 -5.47 -1.74 11.23
N GLU A 257 -6.30 -2.70 10.86
CA GLU A 257 -7.57 -3.01 11.51
C GLU A 257 -7.40 -3.57 12.90
N ALA A 258 -6.41 -4.44 13.13
CA ALA A 258 -6.10 -4.91 14.47
C ALA A 258 -5.83 -3.74 15.44
N ILE A 259 -5.07 -2.73 14.99
CA ILE A 259 -4.81 -1.51 15.77
C ILE A 259 -6.08 -0.67 15.92
N LEU A 260 -6.84 -0.48 14.84
CA LEU A 260 -8.10 0.27 14.85
C LEU A 260 -9.09 -0.31 15.87
N TRP A 261 -9.23 -1.64 15.90
CA TRP A 261 -10.14 -2.33 16.82
C TRP A 261 -9.66 -2.26 18.27
N GLN A 262 -8.35 -2.18 18.52
CA GLN A 262 -7.83 -1.92 19.86
C GLN A 262 -8.13 -0.49 20.33
N LEU A 263 -8.18 0.48 19.41
CA LEU A 263 -8.49 1.87 19.72
C LEU A 263 -10.00 2.13 19.86
N LEU A 264 -10.84 1.24 19.35
CA LEU A 264 -12.29 1.31 19.44
C LEU A 264 -12.81 0.41 20.56
N SER A 265 -13.97 0.75 21.13
CA SER A 265 -14.70 -0.25 21.92
C SER A 265 -15.28 -1.32 20.99
N GLU A 266 -15.50 -2.52 21.52
CA GLU A 266 -16.15 -3.63 20.80
C GLU A 266 -17.51 -3.21 20.21
N ALA A 267 -18.29 -2.44 20.97
CA ALA A 267 -19.59 -1.93 20.52
C ALA A 267 -19.46 -0.95 19.34
N GLU A 268 -18.49 -0.03 19.36
CA GLU A 268 -18.24 0.89 18.25
C GLU A 268 -17.77 0.14 17.00
N ALA A 269 -16.83 -0.80 17.17
CA ALA A 269 -16.34 -1.63 16.07
C ALA A 269 -17.47 -2.44 15.42
N GLY A 270 -18.28 -3.11 16.24
CA GLY A 270 -19.44 -3.86 15.80
C GLY A 270 -20.46 -2.99 15.05
N HIS A 271 -20.74 -1.78 15.56
CA HIS A 271 -21.66 -0.86 14.90
C HIS A 271 -21.19 -0.43 13.51
N ILE A 272 -19.92 -0.02 13.36
CA ILE A 272 -19.36 0.42 12.07
C ILE A 272 -19.44 -0.70 11.03
N ILE A 273 -19.17 -1.95 11.43
CA ILE A 273 -19.19 -3.11 10.54
C ILE A 273 -20.62 -3.46 10.15
N ASN A 274 -21.53 -3.57 11.11
CA ASN A 274 -22.93 -3.89 10.83
C ASN A 274 -23.55 -2.86 9.88
N GLU A 275 -23.27 -1.56 10.10
CA GLU A 275 -23.76 -0.53 9.20
C GLU A 275 -23.22 -0.68 7.77
N TYR A 276 -21.95 -1.08 7.61
CA TYR A 276 -21.40 -1.36 6.29
C TYR A 276 -22.08 -2.57 5.64
N VAL A 277 -22.34 -3.63 6.41
CA VAL A 277 -23.06 -4.83 5.95
C VAL A 277 -24.45 -4.45 5.44
N ASP A 278 -25.19 -3.67 6.23
CA ASP A 278 -26.55 -3.22 5.90
C ASP A 278 -26.56 -2.37 4.61
N LYS A 279 -25.61 -1.44 4.48
CA LYS A 279 -25.49 -0.58 3.29
C LYS A 279 -25.10 -1.33 2.02
N THR A 280 -24.31 -2.39 2.14
CA THR A 280 -23.81 -3.14 0.99
C THR A 280 -24.73 -4.28 0.53
N GLY A 281 -25.86 -4.48 1.21
CA GLY A 281 -27.02 -5.20 0.70
C GLY A 281 -26.97 -6.73 0.82
N GLY A 282 -26.21 -7.29 1.76
CA GLY A 282 -26.25 -8.73 2.06
C GLY A 282 -25.86 -9.67 0.91
N ASP A 283 -25.22 -9.17 -0.15
CA ASP A 283 -24.71 -9.98 -1.25
C ASP A 283 -23.73 -11.05 -0.71
N ILE A 284 -24.00 -12.32 -1.00
CA ILE A 284 -23.32 -13.52 -0.46
C ILE A 284 -21.80 -13.44 -0.68
N SER A 285 -21.38 -12.85 -1.79
CA SER A 285 -19.97 -12.60 -2.12
C SER A 285 -19.32 -11.63 -1.13
N ARG A 286 -20.06 -10.60 -0.74
CA ARG A 286 -19.67 -9.58 0.26
C ARG A 286 -19.75 -10.13 1.67
N GLN A 287 -20.72 -11.00 1.96
CA GLN A 287 -20.85 -11.68 3.25
C GLN A 287 -19.65 -12.60 3.55
N LYS A 288 -19.09 -13.30 2.55
CA LYS A 288 -17.86 -14.11 2.72
C LYS A 288 -16.67 -13.25 3.14
N PHE A 289 -16.54 -12.07 2.54
CA PHE A 289 -15.50 -11.10 2.87
C PHE A 289 -15.67 -10.52 4.28
N LEU A 290 -16.91 -10.20 4.65
CA LEU A 290 -17.27 -9.67 5.97
C LEU A 290 -17.16 -10.71 7.09
N LYS A 291 -17.43 -11.99 6.79
CA LYS A 291 -17.25 -13.09 7.75
C LYS A 291 -15.80 -13.23 8.19
N ILE A 292 -14.84 -13.09 7.26
CA ILE A 292 -13.40 -13.09 7.57
C ILE A 292 -13.04 -11.93 8.50
N ARG A 293 -13.77 -10.80 8.47
CA ARG A 293 -13.51 -9.62 9.32
C ARG A 293 -14.11 -9.77 10.72
N LEU A 294 -15.35 -10.26 10.81
CA LEU A 294 -16.04 -10.49 12.08
C LEU A 294 -15.36 -11.58 12.93
N GLU A 295 -14.76 -12.59 12.31
CA GLU A 295 -14.06 -13.71 12.98
C GLU A 295 -12.79 -13.31 13.78
N GLY A 296 -12.46 -12.02 13.93
CA GLY A 296 -11.27 -11.62 14.71
C GLY A 296 -11.39 -10.27 15.40
N ILE A 297 -12.63 -9.89 15.71
CA ILE A 297 -12.95 -8.96 16.80
C ILE A 297 -13.06 -9.74 18.13
N VAL A 298 -13.26 -11.07 18.04
CA VAL A 298 -13.33 -12.02 19.17
C VAL A 298 -11.94 -12.49 19.56
#